data_AF-A0A1Y0GZJ4-F1
#
_entry.id   AF-A0A1Y0GZJ4-F1
#
_cell.length_a   1.000
_cell.length_b   1.000
_cell.length_c   1.000
_cell.angle_alpha   90.00
_cell.angle_beta   90.00
_cell.angle_gamma   90.00
#
_symmetry.space_group_name_H-M   'P 1'
#
loop_
_entity.id
_entity.type
_entity.pdbx_description
1 polymer ?
#
loop_
_entity_poly.entity_id
_entity_poly.type
_entity_poly.pdbx_seq_one_letter_code
_entity_poly.pdbx_strand_id
1 'polypeptide(L)'
;MKLPDNPFPEPYNVPNCVDDQPYPDKIRFIKRTLVGHLVTIFLIAISAQALTIPLTDPQLLVLLGILLFLMTIVRLTLKSGRLEQFLSLVALAAAIPLLGQLCKDIHNAGYPIISLLIAAALTGLYTLLAGRDFNFSGMVAICSLALIPILITLRYQQVEAISSIPFAWLISTVYLAYVAYNLSMILKRRQPSEVPTAVADFYRDALNFLTYPVRVYFHWRNYQFQ
;
A
#
# COMPACT_ATOMS: atom_id res chain seq x y z
N MET A 1 -19.22 17.79 -28.91
CA MET A 1 -18.92 16.71 -27.96
C MET A 1 -18.46 17.37 -26.67
N LYS A 2 -19.27 17.34 -25.60
CA LYS A 2 -18.82 17.86 -24.29
C LYS A 2 -17.91 16.80 -23.67
N LEU A 3 -16.67 17.16 -23.37
CA LEU A 3 -15.82 16.31 -22.54
C LEU A 3 -16.45 16.20 -21.15
N PRO A 4 -16.40 15.03 -20.50
CA PRO A 4 -16.87 14.90 -19.13
C PRO A 4 -16.08 15.84 -18.22
N ASP A 5 -16.77 16.43 -17.24
CA ASP A 5 -16.14 17.33 -16.25
C ASP A 5 -15.09 16.59 -15.39
N ASN A 6 -15.12 15.25 -15.38
CA ASN A 6 -14.12 14.40 -14.75
C ASN A 6 -13.70 13.26 -15.69
N PRO A 7 -12.43 13.22 -16.16
CA PRO A 7 -11.93 12.14 -17.03
C PRO A 7 -11.67 10.81 -16.29
N PHE A 8 -11.93 10.77 -14.97
CA PHE A 8 -11.67 9.60 -14.14
C PHE A 8 -12.93 9.11 -13.43
N PRO A 9 -13.08 7.79 -13.21
CA PRO A 9 -14.17 7.25 -12.41
C PRO A 9 -14.11 7.81 -10.99
N GLU A 10 -15.22 8.41 -10.55
CA GLU A 10 -15.30 9.00 -9.21
C GLU A 10 -15.12 7.92 -8.13
N PRO A 11 -14.28 8.20 -7.11
CA PRO A 11 -14.19 7.32 -5.96
C PRO A 11 -15.52 7.30 -5.21
N TYR A 12 -15.89 6.12 -4.72
CA TYR A 12 -17.01 5.97 -3.80
C TYR A 12 -16.69 6.71 -2.49
N ASN A 13 -17.37 7.83 -2.23
CA ASN A 13 -17.23 8.60 -1.01
C ASN A 13 -18.20 8.07 0.05
N VAL A 14 -17.68 7.76 1.24
CA VAL A 14 -18.50 7.38 2.39
C VAL A 14 -18.89 8.64 3.16
N PRO A 15 -20.16 8.81 3.58
CA PRO A 15 -20.54 9.96 4.41
C PRO A 15 -19.73 10.01 5.71
N ASN A 16 -19.31 11.21 6.11
CA ASN A 16 -18.46 11.44 7.28
C ASN A 16 -17.11 10.70 7.17
N CYS A 17 -16.54 10.66 5.97
CA CYS A 17 -15.22 10.10 5.77
C CYS A 17 -14.15 10.96 6.45
N VAL A 18 -12.92 10.46 6.53
CA VAL A 18 -11.79 11.22 7.07
C VAL A 18 -11.57 12.50 6.25
N ASP A 19 -11.82 12.49 4.95
CA ASP A 19 -11.67 13.68 4.10
C ASP A 19 -12.69 14.80 4.43
N ASP A 20 -13.79 14.48 5.13
CA ASP A 20 -14.75 15.49 5.60
C ASP A 20 -14.33 16.11 6.94
N GLN A 21 -13.34 15.55 7.62
CA GLN A 21 -12.95 15.96 8.98
C GLN A 21 -12.04 17.20 8.98
N PRO A 22 -11.95 17.91 10.12
CA PRO A 22 -10.93 18.94 10.32
C PRO A 22 -9.52 18.40 10.03
N TYR A 23 -8.68 19.25 9.43
CA TYR A 23 -7.33 18.86 9.01
C TYR A 23 -6.49 18.17 10.11
N PRO A 24 -6.48 18.60 11.39
CA PRO A 24 -5.76 17.89 12.45
C PRO A 24 -6.18 16.43 12.63
N ASP A 25 -7.47 16.13 12.45
CA ASP A 25 -7.99 14.77 12.56
C ASP A 25 -7.61 13.93 11.34
N LYS A 26 -7.57 14.53 10.14
CA LYS A 26 -7.00 13.89 8.93
C LYS A 26 -5.56 13.46 9.17
N ILE A 27 -4.73 14.37 9.69
CA ILE A 27 -3.32 14.07 9.97
C ILE A 27 -3.18 13.00 11.04
N ARG A 28 -3.96 13.06 12.12
CA ARG A 28 -3.94 12.02 13.16
C ARG A 28 -4.29 10.66 12.58
N PHE A 29 -5.29 10.59 11.70
CA PHE A 29 -5.67 9.38 10.99
C PHE A 29 -4.54 8.87 10.09
N ILE A 30 -3.96 9.72 9.24
CA ILE A 30 -2.82 9.37 8.37
C ILE A 30 -1.66 8.80 9.19
N LYS A 31 -1.26 9.48 10.28
CA LYS A 31 -0.17 9.04 11.15
C LYS A 31 -0.45 7.67 11.76
N ARG A 32 -1.65 7.44 12.29
CA ARG A 32 -2.02 6.15 12.89
C ARG A 32 -2.06 5.02 11.86
N THR A 33 -2.64 5.27 10.69
CA THR A 33 -2.71 4.29 9.60
C THR A 33 -1.33 3.95 9.06
N LEU A 34 -0.44 4.94 8.89
CA LEU A 34 0.94 4.69 8.49
C LEU A 34 1.74 3.94 9.54
N VAL A 35 1.60 4.27 10.83
CA VAL A 35 2.22 3.49 11.90
C VAL A 35 1.75 2.04 11.86
N GLY A 36 0.45 1.80 11.70
CA GLY A 36 -0.08 0.45 11.54
C GLY A 36 0.52 -0.29 10.33
N HIS A 37 0.66 0.39 9.19
CA HIS A 37 1.30 -0.16 7.98
C HIS A 37 2.79 -0.45 8.16
N LEU A 38 3.51 0.40 8.90
CA LEU A 38 4.93 0.15 9.21
C LEU A 38 5.09 -1.05 10.15
N VAL A 39 4.19 -1.21 11.13
CA VAL A 39 4.15 -2.39 11.99
C VAL A 39 3.91 -3.65 11.16
N THR A 40 2.97 -3.63 10.21
CA THR A 40 2.72 -4.81 9.36
C THR A 40 3.89 -5.12 8.44
N ILE A 41 4.57 -4.11 7.88
CA ILE A 41 5.82 -4.32 7.13
C ILE A 41 6.91 -4.93 8.00
N PHE A 42 7.07 -4.44 9.24
CA PHE A 42 8.03 -4.99 10.19
C PHE A 42 7.72 -6.45 10.53
N LEU A 43 6.45 -6.79 10.74
CA LEU A 43 6.02 -8.18 10.95
C LEU A 43 6.27 -9.08 9.72
N ILE A 44 6.07 -8.57 8.51
CA ILE A 44 6.41 -9.27 7.27
C ILE A 44 7.92 -9.53 7.21
N ALA A 45 8.75 -8.54 7.55
CA ALA A 45 10.20 -8.68 7.58
C ALA A 45 10.66 -9.70 8.63
N ILE A 46 10.08 -9.69 9.83
CA ILE A 46 10.33 -10.71 10.86
C ILE A 46 9.94 -12.09 10.33
N SER A 47 8.75 -12.21 9.74
CA SER A 47 8.28 -13.48 9.21
C SER A 47 9.17 -14.02 8.10
N ALA A 48 9.70 -13.16 7.23
CA ALA A 48 10.62 -13.56 6.16
C ALA A 48 11.90 -14.21 6.71
N GLN A 49 12.37 -13.77 7.88
CA GLN A 49 13.55 -14.33 8.55
C GLN A 49 13.21 -15.55 9.39
N ALA A 50 12.14 -15.48 10.18
CA ALA A 50 11.84 -16.46 11.22
C ALA A 50 11.09 -17.70 10.72
N LEU A 51 10.30 -17.57 9.64
CA LEU A 51 9.45 -18.64 9.15
C LEU A 51 9.94 -19.17 7.80
N THR A 52 9.74 -20.47 7.60
CA THR A 52 9.87 -21.12 6.30
C THR A 52 8.61 -21.95 6.12
N ILE A 53 7.79 -21.57 5.15
CA ILE A 53 6.50 -22.21 4.91
C ILE A 53 6.73 -23.27 3.82
N PRO A 54 6.38 -24.55 4.06
CA PRO A 54 6.62 -25.62 3.10
C PRO A 54 5.56 -25.64 1.97
N LEU A 55 5.37 -24.50 1.30
CA LEU A 55 4.53 -24.34 0.13
C LEU A 55 5.40 -24.10 -1.10
N THR A 56 4.95 -24.59 -2.26
CA THR A 56 5.57 -24.21 -3.53
C THR A 56 5.17 -22.78 -3.91
N ASP A 57 5.97 -22.09 -4.73
CA ASP A 57 5.67 -20.71 -5.16
C ASP A 57 4.25 -20.56 -5.73
N PRO A 58 3.74 -21.48 -6.59
CA PRO A 58 2.36 -21.40 -7.07
C PRO A 58 1.32 -21.52 -5.95
N GLN A 59 1.53 -22.43 -4.99
CA GLN A 59 0.62 -22.61 -3.86
C GLN A 59 0.59 -21.37 -2.95
N LEU A 60 1.76 -20.78 -2.69
CA LEU A 60 1.92 -19.55 -1.94
C LEU A 60 1.15 -18.40 -2.58
N LEU A 61 1.33 -18.19 -3.89
CA LEU A 61 0.65 -17.13 -4.64
C LEU A 61 -0.87 -17.34 -4.70
N VAL A 62 -1.33 -18.58 -4.89
CA VAL A 62 -2.77 -18.91 -4.89
C VAL A 62 -3.39 -18.62 -3.51
N LEU A 63 -2.76 -19.07 -2.43
CA LEU A 63 -3.28 -18.86 -1.08
C LEU A 63 -3.30 -17.37 -0.71
N LEU A 64 -2.24 -16.63 -1.05
CA LEU A 64 -2.19 -15.18 -0.87
C LEU A 64 -3.29 -14.49 -1.68
N GLY A 65 -3.48 -14.89 -2.94
CA GLY A 65 -4.54 -14.39 -3.82
C GLY A 65 -5.93 -14.62 -3.22
N ILE A 66 -6.19 -15.81 -2.68
CA ILE A 66 -7.45 -16.16 -2.00
C ILE A 66 -7.68 -15.24 -0.79
N LEU A 67 -6.67 -15.01 0.05
CA LEU A 67 -6.81 -14.14 1.23
C LEU A 67 -7.10 -12.67 0.84
N LEU A 68 -6.36 -12.13 -0.12
CA LEU A 68 -6.58 -10.75 -0.60
C LEU A 68 -7.95 -10.59 -1.27
N PHE A 69 -8.39 -11.62 -2.01
CA PHE A 69 -9.72 -11.65 -2.60
C PHE A 69 -10.81 -11.76 -1.54
N LEU A 70 -10.62 -12.57 -0.51
CA LEU A 70 -11.54 -12.68 0.62
C LEU A 70 -11.70 -11.33 1.34
N MET A 71 -10.60 -10.61 1.61
CA MET A 71 -10.66 -9.25 2.17
C MET A 71 -11.48 -8.29 1.29
N THR A 72 -11.44 -8.49 -0.03
CA THR A 72 -12.26 -7.73 -0.99
C THR A 72 -13.74 -8.08 -0.89
N ILE A 73 -14.08 -9.37 -0.83
CA ILE A 73 -15.46 -9.81 -0.63
C ILE A 73 -16.01 -9.30 0.70
N VAL A 74 -15.26 -9.42 1.80
CA VAL A 74 -15.68 -8.95 3.14
C VAL A 74 -16.01 -7.46 3.09
N ARG A 75 -15.18 -6.64 2.43
CA ARG A 75 -15.45 -5.21 2.27
C ARG A 75 -16.70 -4.93 1.46
N LEU A 76 -16.87 -5.62 0.32
CA LEU A 76 -18.02 -5.41 -0.57
C LEU A 76 -19.35 -5.80 0.09
N THR A 77 -19.33 -6.85 0.92
CA THR A 77 -20.52 -7.38 1.59
C THR A 77 -20.90 -6.61 2.85
N LEU A 78 -19.92 -6.33 3.72
CA LEU A 78 -20.19 -5.70 5.02
C LEU A 78 -20.13 -4.18 4.98
N LYS A 79 -19.50 -3.58 3.96
CA LYS A 79 -19.32 -2.12 3.72
C LYS A 79 -18.55 -1.36 4.80
N SER A 80 -18.94 -1.48 6.08
CA SER A 80 -18.28 -0.87 7.24
C SER A 80 -18.69 -1.55 8.55
N GLY A 81 -18.02 -1.21 9.65
CA GLY A 81 -18.37 -1.65 10.99
C GLY A 81 -17.50 -2.79 11.55
N ARG A 82 -17.68 -3.10 12.84
CA ARG A 82 -16.75 -3.92 13.65
C ARG A 82 -16.45 -5.30 13.06
N LEU A 83 -17.44 -5.95 12.47
CA LEU A 83 -17.28 -7.28 11.87
C LEU A 83 -16.36 -7.24 10.64
N GLU A 84 -16.51 -6.23 9.77
CA GLU A 84 -15.63 -6.03 8.61
C GLU A 84 -14.18 -5.81 9.04
N GLN A 85 -13.97 -5.00 10.09
CA GLN A 85 -12.63 -4.74 10.61
C GLN A 85 -11.99 -6.01 11.15
N PHE A 86 -12.73 -6.75 11.98
CA PHE A 86 -12.25 -7.99 12.58
C PHE A 86 -11.86 -9.02 11.51
N LEU A 87 -12.75 -9.30 10.55
CA LEU A 87 -12.48 -10.25 9.48
C LEU A 87 -11.31 -9.82 8.58
N SER A 88 -11.21 -8.51 8.27
CA SER A 88 -10.09 -7.98 7.49
C SER A 88 -8.76 -8.10 8.22
N LEU A 89 -8.75 -7.90 9.54
CA LEU A 89 -7.55 -8.05 10.37
C LEU A 89 -7.14 -9.52 10.50
N VAL A 90 -8.09 -10.45 10.66
CA VAL A 90 -7.80 -11.89 10.69
C VAL A 90 -7.20 -12.34 9.37
N ALA A 91 -7.79 -11.93 8.24
CA ALA A 91 -7.26 -12.25 6.92
C ALA A 91 -5.87 -11.63 6.69
N LEU A 92 -5.66 -10.38 7.12
CA LEU A 92 -4.34 -9.73 7.07
C LEU A 92 -3.31 -10.48 7.92
N ALA A 93 -3.67 -10.86 9.15
CA ALA A 93 -2.78 -11.61 10.04
C ALA A 93 -2.36 -12.95 9.42
N ALA A 94 -3.27 -13.63 8.72
CA ALA A 94 -2.95 -14.84 7.95
C ALA A 94 -2.10 -14.56 6.70
N ALA A 95 -2.24 -13.39 6.08
CA ALA A 95 -1.48 -12.99 4.89
C ALA A 95 -0.03 -12.59 5.22
N ILE A 96 0.24 -12.02 6.41
CA ILE A 96 1.57 -11.60 6.86
C ILE A 96 2.64 -12.69 6.67
N PRO A 97 2.46 -13.94 7.16
CA PRO A 97 3.48 -14.95 7.00
C PRO A 97 3.71 -15.38 5.54
N LEU A 98 2.65 -15.39 4.72
CA LEU A 98 2.76 -15.69 3.29
C LEU A 98 3.52 -14.58 2.54
N LEU A 99 3.25 -13.32 2.88
CA LEU A 99 3.99 -12.18 2.35
C LEU A 99 5.46 -12.21 2.79
N GLY A 100 5.72 -12.62 4.04
CA GLY A 100 7.08 -12.82 4.54
C GLY A 100 7.84 -13.86 3.72
N GLN A 101 7.24 -15.03 3.49
CA GLN A 101 7.81 -16.07 2.63
C GLN A 101 8.05 -15.55 1.20
N LEU A 102 7.07 -14.87 0.60
CA LEU A 102 7.21 -14.29 -0.74
C LEU A 102 8.36 -13.26 -0.82
N CYS A 103 8.50 -12.41 0.18
CA CYS A 103 9.63 -11.48 0.26
C CYS A 103 10.97 -12.22 0.40
N LYS A 104 11.02 -13.29 1.20
CA LYS A 104 12.22 -14.13 1.31
C LYS A 104 12.61 -14.72 -0.05
N ASP A 105 11.65 -15.26 -0.78
CA ASP A 105 11.89 -15.91 -2.08
C ASP A 105 12.34 -14.91 -3.14
N ILE A 106 11.69 -13.74 -3.22
CA ILE A 106 12.10 -12.66 -4.13
C ILE A 106 13.50 -12.13 -3.75
N HIS A 107 13.85 -12.08 -2.46
CA HIS A 107 15.16 -11.62 -2.03
C HIS A 107 16.25 -12.65 -2.38
N ASN A 108 15.98 -13.95 -2.17
CA ASN A 108 16.86 -15.04 -2.57
C ASN A 108 17.07 -15.10 -4.09
N ALA A 109 16.09 -14.66 -4.88
CA ALA A 109 16.21 -14.50 -6.32
C ALA A 109 17.08 -13.28 -6.74
N GLY A 110 17.63 -12.52 -5.79
CA GLY A 110 18.55 -11.41 -6.04
C GLY A 110 17.87 -10.07 -6.30
N TYR A 111 16.57 -9.94 -6.03
CA TYR A 111 15.88 -8.66 -6.16
C TYR A 111 16.07 -7.78 -4.91
N PRO A 112 16.20 -6.45 -5.08
CA PRO A 112 16.59 -5.51 -4.03
C PRO A 112 15.42 -5.14 -3.09
N ILE A 113 14.75 -6.11 -2.46
CA ILE A 113 13.56 -5.84 -1.61
C ILE A 113 13.89 -4.94 -0.41
N ILE A 114 15.13 -4.93 0.06
CA ILE A 114 15.57 -4.08 1.17
C ILE A 114 15.27 -2.61 0.86
N SER A 115 15.31 -2.18 -0.41
CA SER A 115 14.97 -0.82 -0.80
C SER A 115 13.52 -0.45 -0.47
N LEU A 116 12.60 -1.41 -0.50
CA LEU A 116 11.20 -1.20 -0.12
C LEU A 116 11.05 -0.94 1.39
N LEU A 117 11.82 -1.63 2.22
CA LEU A 117 11.84 -1.38 3.67
C LEU A 117 12.34 0.03 3.98
N ILE A 118 13.37 0.48 3.25
CA ILE A 118 13.91 1.83 3.38
C ILE A 118 12.89 2.87 2.90
N ALA A 119 12.22 2.63 1.77
CA ALA A 119 11.15 3.50 1.28
C ALA A 119 10.00 3.62 2.29
N ALA A 120 9.61 2.51 2.93
CA ALA A 120 8.64 2.51 4.01
C ALA A 120 9.14 3.32 5.22
N ALA A 121 10.38 3.11 5.66
CA ALA A 121 10.99 3.86 6.76
C ALA A 121 11.05 5.37 6.47
N LEU A 122 11.42 5.77 5.26
CA LEU A 122 11.42 7.17 4.82
C LEU A 122 10.01 7.77 4.79
N THR A 123 9.01 7.01 4.37
CA THR A 123 7.59 7.41 4.44
C THR A 123 7.19 7.70 5.89
N GLY A 124 7.57 6.81 6.81
CA GLY A 124 7.34 6.97 8.24
C GLY A 124 8.04 8.22 8.79
N LEU A 125 9.32 8.40 8.47
CA LEU A 125 10.11 9.56 8.88
C LEU A 125 9.51 10.86 8.35
N TYR A 126 9.17 10.91 7.06
CA TYR A 126 8.49 12.05 6.44
C TYR A 126 7.20 12.36 7.19
N THR A 127 6.41 11.35 7.53
CA THR A 127 5.14 11.51 8.23
C THR A 127 5.29 12.01 9.67
N LEU A 128 6.37 11.62 10.35
CA LEU A 128 6.70 12.12 11.68
C LEU A 128 7.12 13.59 11.63
N LEU A 129 7.97 13.94 10.67
CA LEU A 129 8.51 15.29 10.48
C LEU A 129 7.49 16.26 9.86
N ALA A 130 6.60 15.76 9.01
CA ALA A 130 5.50 16.51 8.45
C ALA A 130 4.53 16.88 9.58
N GLY A 131 4.52 18.17 9.91
CA GLY A 131 3.63 18.77 10.89
C GLY A 131 2.25 19.05 10.31
N ARG A 132 1.92 20.32 10.22
CA ARG A 132 0.62 20.81 9.73
C ARG A 132 0.49 20.79 8.20
N ASP A 133 1.57 20.59 7.45
CA ASP A 133 1.54 20.70 5.98
C ASP A 133 1.95 19.36 5.34
N PHE A 134 1.16 18.32 5.57
CA PHE A 134 1.36 17.03 4.93
C PHE A 134 0.97 17.09 3.45
N ASN A 135 1.92 16.77 2.57
CA ASN A 135 1.71 16.73 1.13
C ASN A 135 2.11 15.36 0.56
N PHE A 136 1.16 14.67 -0.09
CA PHE A 136 1.39 13.37 -0.72
C PHE A 136 2.43 13.42 -1.85
N SER A 137 2.38 14.44 -2.71
CA SER A 137 3.36 14.57 -3.81
C SER A 137 4.74 14.92 -3.28
N GLY A 138 4.78 15.81 -2.27
CA GLY A 138 6.01 16.15 -1.54
C GLY A 138 6.65 14.92 -0.88
N MET A 139 5.85 14.06 -0.25
CA MET A 139 6.32 12.80 0.33
C MET A 139 7.00 11.91 -0.72
N VAL A 140 6.36 11.67 -1.86
CA VAL A 140 6.92 10.83 -2.93
C VAL A 140 8.22 11.43 -3.47
N ALA A 141 8.23 12.72 -3.80
CA ALA A 141 9.40 13.39 -4.37
C ALA A 141 10.59 13.40 -3.40
N ILE A 142 10.38 13.83 -2.15
CA ILE A 142 11.44 13.93 -1.14
C ILE A 142 11.97 12.54 -0.77
N CYS A 143 11.09 11.56 -0.52
CA CYS A 143 11.53 10.21 -0.18
C CYS A 143 12.26 9.53 -1.36
N SER A 144 11.78 9.72 -2.60
CA SER A 144 12.44 9.17 -3.80
C SER A 144 13.83 9.76 -4.02
N LEU A 145 14.01 11.07 -3.80
CA LEU A 145 15.34 11.71 -3.87
C LEU A 145 16.25 11.24 -2.72
N ALA A 146 15.71 11.12 -1.51
CA ALA A 146 16.48 10.64 -0.35
C ALA A 146 16.93 9.17 -0.48
N LEU A 147 16.22 8.35 -1.27
CA LEU A 147 16.62 6.98 -1.54
C LEU A 147 17.95 6.89 -2.30
N ILE A 148 18.25 7.82 -3.20
CA ILE A 148 19.44 7.76 -4.06
C ILE A 148 20.74 7.66 -3.25
N PRO A 149 21.06 8.59 -2.32
CA PRO A 149 22.29 8.49 -1.52
C PRO A 149 22.29 7.26 -0.60
N ILE A 150 21.13 6.80 -0.12
CA ILE A 150 21.04 5.60 0.73
C ILE A 150 21.38 4.35 -0.08
N LEU A 151 20.82 4.19 -1.29
CA LEU A 151 21.11 3.06 -2.18
C LEU A 151 22.59 3.05 -2.61
N ILE A 152 23.18 4.23 -2.87
CA ILE A 152 24.62 4.36 -3.12
C ILE A 152 25.43 3.90 -1.90
N THR A 153 25.01 4.26 -0.69
CA THR A 153 25.69 3.85 0.55
C THR A 153 25.61 2.34 0.76
N LEU A 154 24.46 1.70 0.54
CA LEU A 154 24.31 0.25 0.60
C LEU A 154 25.20 -0.48 -0.41
N ARG A 155 25.36 0.12 -1.61
CA ARG A 155 26.28 -0.40 -2.60
C ARG A 155 27.73 -0.35 -2.11
N TYR A 156 28.16 0.76 -1.50
CA TYR A 156 29.51 0.86 -0.92
C TYR A 156 29.75 -0.19 0.16
N GLN A 157 28.71 -0.55 0.91
CA GLN A 157 28.73 -1.64 1.91
C GLN A 157 28.62 -3.04 1.30
N GLN A 158 28.58 -3.15 -0.04
CA GLN A 158 28.44 -4.40 -0.79
C GLN A 158 27.16 -5.20 -0.45
N VAL A 159 26.13 -4.53 0.07
CA VAL A 159 24.81 -5.13 0.32
C VAL A 159 24.07 -5.38 -0.99
N GLU A 160 24.25 -4.49 -1.97
CA GLU A 160 23.54 -4.50 -3.26
C GLU A 160 24.51 -4.42 -4.44
N ALA A 161 24.11 -4.97 -5.58
CA ALA A 161 24.84 -4.84 -6.84
C ALA A 161 24.66 -3.44 -7.45
N ILE A 162 25.63 -2.94 -8.22
CA ILE A 162 25.50 -1.60 -8.84
C ILE A 162 24.36 -1.58 -9.87
N SER A 163 24.20 -2.68 -10.58
CA SER A 163 23.16 -2.88 -11.59
C SER A 163 21.75 -2.92 -10.98
N SER A 164 21.62 -3.22 -9.68
CA SER A 164 20.32 -3.23 -9.01
C SER A 164 19.86 -1.84 -8.58
N ILE A 165 20.74 -0.83 -8.53
CA ILE A 165 20.39 0.52 -8.01
C ILE A 165 19.24 1.19 -8.79
N PRO A 166 19.26 1.28 -10.14
CA PRO A 166 18.16 1.91 -10.88
C PRO A 166 16.84 1.17 -10.67
N PHE A 167 16.89 -0.16 -10.64
CA PHE A 167 15.71 -1.00 -10.41
C PHE A 167 15.18 -0.87 -8.97
N ALA A 168 16.06 -0.87 -7.97
CA ALA A 168 15.75 -0.64 -6.57
C ALA A 168 15.11 0.74 -6.34
N TRP A 169 15.65 1.77 -6.98
CA TRP A 169 15.08 3.12 -6.94
C TRP A 169 13.69 3.17 -7.60
N LEU A 170 13.54 2.56 -8.77
CA LEU A 170 12.27 2.52 -9.51
C LEU A 170 11.19 1.81 -8.69
N ILE A 171 11.45 0.59 -8.22
CA ILE A 171 10.45 -0.20 -7.47
C ILE A 171 10.07 0.48 -6.14
N SER A 172 11.04 1.14 -5.49
CA SER A 172 10.80 1.93 -4.28
C SER A 172 9.97 3.17 -4.57
N THR A 173 10.22 3.85 -5.69
CA THR A 173 9.44 5.01 -6.11
C THR A 173 8.00 4.62 -6.48
N VAL A 174 7.82 3.48 -7.16
CA VAL A 174 6.49 2.90 -7.42
C VAL A 174 5.78 2.59 -6.10
N TYR A 175 6.48 2.01 -5.13
CA TYR A 175 5.94 1.78 -3.79
C TYR A 175 5.55 3.08 -3.07
N LEU A 176 6.39 4.12 -3.11
CA LEU A 176 6.08 5.44 -2.53
C LEU A 176 4.81 6.04 -3.17
N ALA A 177 4.73 6.00 -4.50
CA ALA A 177 3.55 6.45 -5.25
C ALA A 177 2.30 5.64 -4.88
N TYR A 178 2.44 4.32 -4.73
CA TYR A 178 1.38 3.43 -4.27
C TYR A 178 0.88 3.81 -2.87
N VAL A 179 1.79 4.08 -1.92
CA VAL A 179 1.42 4.48 -0.56
C VAL A 179 0.70 5.83 -0.57
N ALA A 180 1.24 6.81 -1.30
CA ALA A 180 0.63 8.13 -1.44
C ALA A 180 -0.78 8.06 -2.05
N TYR A 181 -0.92 7.32 -3.15
CA TYR A 181 -2.20 7.08 -3.80
C TYR A 181 -3.19 6.40 -2.86
N ASN A 182 -2.81 5.29 -2.22
CA ASN A 182 -3.70 4.57 -1.33
C ASN A 182 -4.15 5.41 -0.16
N LEU A 183 -3.25 6.14 0.50
CA LEU A 183 -3.66 7.03 1.58
C LEU A 183 -4.69 8.04 1.10
N SER A 184 -4.44 8.71 -0.03
CA SER A 184 -5.40 9.68 -0.59
C SER A 184 -6.77 9.07 -0.85
N MET A 185 -6.83 7.81 -1.28
CA MET A 185 -8.09 7.09 -1.52
C MET A 185 -8.72 6.54 -0.25
N ILE A 186 -7.93 6.18 0.77
CA ILE A 186 -8.40 5.76 2.10
C ILE A 186 -9.16 6.89 2.77
N LEU A 187 -8.65 8.13 2.69
CA LEU A 187 -9.29 9.28 3.35
C LEU A 187 -10.74 9.50 2.90
N LYS A 188 -11.03 9.19 1.64
CA LYS A 188 -12.36 9.36 1.03
C LYS A 188 -13.36 8.24 1.36
N ARG A 189 -12.86 7.08 1.80
CA ARG A 189 -13.67 5.84 1.94
C ARG A 189 -13.78 5.32 3.36
N ARG A 190 -12.97 5.79 4.30
CA ARG A 190 -12.95 5.32 5.69
C ARG A 190 -13.40 6.41 6.63
N GLN A 191 -14.00 6.00 7.75
CA GLN A 191 -14.29 6.88 8.88
C GLN A 191 -13.08 6.94 9.85
N PRO A 192 -12.96 7.98 10.69
CA PRO A 192 -11.82 8.15 11.59
C PRO A 192 -11.57 7.00 12.59
N SER A 193 -12.60 6.24 12.92
CA SER A 193 -12.53 5.07 13.81
C SER A 193 -12.02 3.80 13.12
N GLU A 194 -11.92 3.78 11.79
CA GLU A 194 -11.62 2.58 10.98
C GLU A 194 -10.13 2.46 10.63
N VAL A 195 -9.24 2.97 11.49
CA VAL A 195 -7.78 2.89 11.30
C VAL A 195 -7.29 1.45 11.04
N PRO A 196 -7.70 0.42 11.81
CA PRO A 196 -7.18 -0.93 11.59
C PRO A 196 -7.54 -1.48 10.21
N THR A 197 -8.77 -1.22 9.75
CA THR A 197 -9.19 -1.58 8.41
C THR A 197 -8.47 -0.77 7.34
N ALA A 198 -8.18 0.51 7.59
CA ALA A 198 -7.37 1.32 6.69
C ALA A 198 -5.95 0.77 6.50
N VAL A 199 -5.38 0.08 7.50
CA VAL A 199 -4.12 -0.66 7.35
C VAL A 199 -4.30 -1.86 6.43
N ALA A 200 -5.35 -2.66 6.66
CA ALA A 200 -5.69 -3.80 5.82
C ALA A 200 -5.95 -3.41 4.35
N ASP A 201 -6.48 -2.21 4.13
CA ASP A 201 -6.70 -1.65 2.81
C ASP A 201 -5.40 -1.52 1.99
N PHE A 202 -4.23 -1.27 2.58
CA PHE A 202 -2.94 -1.22 1.86
C PHE A 202 -2.53 -2.56 1.24
N TYR A 203 -3.10 -3.66 1.67
CA TYR A 203 -2.77 -4.98 1.13
C TYR A 203 -3.81 -5.40 0.11
N ARG A 204 -5.08 -5.24 0.48
CA ARG A 204 -6.20 -5.55 -0.41
C ARG A 204 -6.18 -4.70 -1.68
N ASP A 205 -5.89 -3.41 -1.57
CA ASP A 205 -5.91 -2.51 -2.71
C ASP A 205 -4.72 -2.74 -3.67
N ALA A 206 -3.77 -3.62 -3.35
CA ALA A 206 -2.80 -4.11 -4.33
C ALA A 206 -3.52 -4.80 -5.51
N LEU A 207 -4.65 -5.47 -5.25
CA LEU A 207 -5.50 -6.04 -6.31
C LEU A 207 -6.16 -4.97 -7.20
N ASN A 208 -6.24 -3.70 -6.74
CA ASN A 208 -6.77 -2.63 -7.58
C ASN A 208 -5.89 -2.35 -8.79
N PHE A 209 -4.60 -2.74 -8.76
CA PHE A 209 -3.75 -2.68 -9.94
C PHE A 209 -4.34 -3.50 -11.12
N LEU A 210 -5.02 -4.61 -10.82
CA LEU A 210 -5.68 -5.46 -11.82
C LEU A 210 -7.07 -4.93 -12.21
N THR A 211 -7.85 -4.43 -11.24
CA THR A 211 -9.25 -4.03 -11.48
C THR A 211 -9.40 -2.60 -11.99
N TYR A 212 -8.43 -1.72 -11.75
CA TYR A 212 -8.49 -0.31 -12.16
C TYR A 212 -8.46 -0.14 -13.69
N PRO A 213 -7.58 -0.81 -14.46
CA PRO A 213 -7.61 -0.73 -15.93
C PRO A 213 -8.97 -1.13 -16.51
N VAL A 214 -9.60 -2.17 -15.94
CA VAL A 214 -10.93 -2.63 -16.35
C VAL A 214 -12.00 -1.58 -16.08
N ARG A 215 -11.98 -0.94 -14.90
CA ARG A 215 -12.91 0.16 -14.56
C ARG A 215 -12.74 1.37 -15.47
N VAL A 216 -11.50 1.74 -15.77
CA VAL A 216 -11.18 2.84 -16.69
C VAL A 216 -11.73 2.50 -18.09
N TYR A 217 -11.49 1.28 -18.59
CA TYR A 217 -12.04 0.83 -19.87
C TYR A 217 -13.57 0.94 -19.92
N PHE A 218 -14.27 0.42 -18.90
CA PHE A 218 -15.74 0.50 -18.85
C PHE A 218 -16.26 1.92 -18.71
N HIS A 219 -15.59 2.77 -17.92
CA HIS A 219 -15.91 4.18 -17.78
C HIS A 219 -15.87 4.85 -19.15
N TRP A 220 -14.75 4.77 -19.88
CA TRP A 220 -14.62 5.36 -21.22
C TRP A 220 -15.58 4.76 -22.25
N ARG A 221 -15.82 3.44 -22.21
CA ARG A 221 -16.78 2.79 -23.09
C ARG A 221 -18.19 3.35 -22.92
N ASN A 222 -18.62 3.61 -21.69
CA ASN A 222 -19.97 4.13 -21.42
C ASN A 222 -20.14 5.60 -21.87
N TYR A 223 -19.06 6.39 -21.93
CA TYR A 223 -19.10 7.77 -22.44
C TYR A 223 -19.12 7.88 -23.97
N GLN A 224 -18.66 6.86 -24.70
CA GLN A 224 -18.67 6.91 -26.18
C GLN A 224 -20.07 6.81 -26.79
N PHE A 225 -21.09 6.44 -26.00
CA PHE A 225 -22.47 6.22 -26.46
C PHE A 225 -23.49 7.22 -25.89
N GLN A 226 -23.04 8.35 -25.34
CA GLN A 226 -23.87 9.49 -24.92
C GLN A 226 -23.54 10.73 -25.77
#